data_AF-A0ABD1LRE4-F1
#
_entry.id   AF-A0ABD1LRE4-F1
#
_cell.length_a   1.000
_cell.length_b   1.000
_cell.length_c   1.000
_cell.angle_alpha   90.00
_cell.angle_beta   90.00
_cell.angle_gamma   90.00
#
_symmetry.space_group_name_H-M   'P 1'
#
loop_
_entity.id
_entity.type
_entity.pdbx_description
1 polymer ?
#
loop_
_entity_poly.entity_id
_entity_poly.type
_entity_poly.pdbx_seq_one_letter_code
_entity_poly.pdbx_strand_id
1 'polypeptide(L)'
;MYVSDKFCILFCIPSIHFVVCRKHLAEHCRTEYPRVSNFILWIIAEIAIVACDIPEVTGTAFALNILFNIPVWICVLLTGLSTMILLALQQYRVRKFLIAFLVFTIAACFMADLGYAKPNAKEVLKGLFILELKGSGVIGLVISLLGAVVMPWVHHVFFSHLIYIFFSFKM
;
A
#
# COMPACT_ATOMS: atom_id res chain seq x y z
N MET A 1 -6.66 -15.78 -3.65
CA MET A 1 -5.93 -15.77 -2.36
C MET A 1 -4.71 -16.68 -2.38
N TYR A 2 -4.86 -18.01 -2.58
CA TYR A 2 -3.75 -18.99 -2.53
C TYR A 2 -2.53 -18.67 -3.44
N VAL A 3 -2.73 -18.08 -4.61
CA VAL A 3 -1.63 -17.67 -5.51
C VAL A 3 -0.91 -16.42 -4.98
N SER A 4 -1.64 -15.43 -4.45
CA SER A 4 -1.05 -14.25 -3.80
C SER A 4 -0.30 -14.61 -2.53
N ASP A 5 -0.80 -15.53 -1.69
CA ASP A 5 -0.12 -15.95 -0.47
C ASP A 5 1.21 -16.66 -0.81
N LYS A 6 1.22 -17.54 -1.82
CA LYS A 6 2.44 -18.18 -2.31
C LYS A 6 3.42 -17.18 -2.95
N PHE A 7 2.94 -16.17 -3.66
CA PHE A 7 3.78 -15.09 -4.22
C PHE A 7 4.35 -14.18 -3.13
N CYS A 8 3.56 -13.86 -2.10
CA CYS A 8 3.99 -13.08 -0.94
C CYS A 8 5.08 -13.84 -0.16
N ILE A 9 4.92 -15.15 0.02
CA ILE A 9 5.96 -16.02 0.58
C ILE A 9 7.20 -16.07 -0.33
N LEU A 10 7.03 -16.20 -1.65
CA LEU A 10 8.13 -16.24 -2.62
C LEU A 10 8.95 -14.94 -2.66
N PHE A 11 8.32 -13.77 -2.47
CA PHE A 11 8.98 -12.47 -2.33
C PHE A 11 9.51 -12.19 -0.91
N CYS A 12 8.95 -12.82 0.12
CA CYS A 12 9.45 -12.73 1.49
C CYS A 12 10.76 -13.53 1.69
N ILE A 13 10.93 -14.65 0.98
CA ILE A 13 12.16 -15.48 1.02
C ILE A 13 13.45 -14.70 0.70
N PRO A 14 13.55 -13.88 -0.37
CA PRO A 14 14.74 -13.05 -0.60
C PRO A 14 14.90 -11.91 0.43
N SER A 15 13.82 -11.49 1.10
CA SER A 15 13.88 -10.47 2.16
C SER A 15 14.62 -10.99 3.40
N ILE A 16 14.48 -12.29 3.72
CA ILE A 16 15.22 -12.94 4.83
C ILE A 16 16.71 -13.05 4.49
N HIS A 17 17.05 -13.31 3.22
CA HIS A 17 18.44 -13.31 2.75
C HIS A 17 19.07 -11.90 2.84
N PHE A 18 18.27 -10.85 2.63
CA PHE A 18 18.69 -9.46 2.78
C PHE A 18 18.89 -8.99 4.23
N VAL A 19 18.09 -9.50 5.18
CA VAL A 19 18.28 -9.23 6.62
C VAL A 19 19.61 -9.79 7.14
N VAL A 20 20.11 -10.88 6.56
CA VAL A 20 21.40 -11.49 6.94
C VAL A 20 22.60 -10.74 6.35
N CYS A 21 22.43 -10.01 5.23
CA CYS A 21 23.54 -9.35 4.53
C CYS A 21 24.00 -8.02 5.14
N ARG A 22 23.28 -7.46 6.14
CA ARG A 22 23.57 -6.15 6.78
C ARG A 22 23.84 -4.98 5.81
N LYS A 23 23.45 -5.11 4.54
CA LYS A 23 23.52 -4.06 3.51
C LYS A 23 22.13 -3.85 2.94
N HIS A 24 21.70 -2.60 2.83
CA HIS A 24 20.40 -2.28 2.23
C HIS A 24 20.44 -2.58 0.72
N LEU A 25 19.34 -3.08 0.15
CA LEU A 25 19.20 -3.39 -1.28
C LEU A 25 19.64 -2.24 -2.20
N ALA A 26 19.43 -0.99 -1.75
CA ALA A 26 19.88 0.22 -2.43
C ALA A 26 21.42 0.34 -2.55
N GLU A 27 22.17 -0.19 -1.60
CA GLU A 27 23.64 -0.14 -1.56
C GLU A 27 24.27 -1.08 -2.61
N HIS A 28 23.63 -2.21 -2.88
CA HIS A 28 24.07 -3.16 -3.91
C HIS A 28 23.76 -2.63 -5.32
N CYS A 29 22.53 -2.14 -5.55
CA CYS A 29 22.16 -1.55 -6.83
C CYS A 29 23.00 -0.30 -7.17
N ARG A 30 23.38 0.52 -6.18
CA ARG A 30 24.23 1.71 -6.44
C ARG A 30 25.66 1.36 -6.84
N THR A 31 26.18 0.21 -6.42
CA THR A 31 27.56 -0.20 -6.75
C THR A 31 27.66 -0.69 -8.20
N GLU A 32 26.55 -1.19 -8.76
CA GLU A 32 26.49 -1.66 -10.15
C GLU A 32 25.93 -0.61 -11.15
N TYR A 33 25.11 0.36 -10.72
CA TYR A 33 24.44 1.27 -11.65
C TYR A 33 25.13 2.64 -11.86
N PRO A 34 25.22 3.14 -13.10
CA PRO A 34 25.74 4.46 -13.43
C PRO A 34 24.82 5.60 -12.95
N ARG A 35 25.37 6.80 -12.74
CA ARG A 35 24.66 7.98 -12.18
C ARG A 35 23.34 8.33 -12.90
N VAL A 36 23.26 8.07 -14.20
CA VAL A 36 22.07 8.38 -15.02
C VAL A 36 20.88 7.48 -14.64
N SER A 37 21.09 6.18 -14.46
CA SER A 37 20.03 5.27 -14.03
C SER A 37 19.50 5.62 -12.64
N ASN A 38 20.36 6.09 -11.74
CA ASN A 38 19.97 6.52 -10.41
C ASN A 38 19.02 7.74 -10.44
N PHE A 39 19.26 8.68 -11.36
CA PHE A 39 18.37 9.84 -11.53
C PHE A 39 16.99 9.45 -12.09
N ILE A 40 16.95 8.52 -13.04
CA ILE A 40 15.68 8.00 -13.59
C ILE A 40 14.88 7.25 -12.51
N LEU A 41 15.55 6.41 -11.72
CA LEU A 41 14.95 5.69 -10.59
C LEU A 41 14.39 6.64 -9.54
N TRP A 42 15.06 7.77 -9.28
CA TRP A 42 14.56 8.80 -8.37
C TRP A 42 13.26 9.45 -8.87
N ILE A 43 13.17 9.81 -10.15
CA ILE A 43 11.94 10.38 -10.72
C ILE A 43 10.77 9.38 -10.62
N ILE A 44 11.01 8.12 -10.96
CA ILE A 44 9.98 7.07 -10.87
C ILE A 44 9.52 6.88 -9.43
N ALA A 45 10.43 6.97 -8.45
CA ALA A 45 10.11 6.90 -7.04
C ALA A 45 9.16 8.01 -6.58
N GLU A 46 9.48 9.26 -6.96
CA GLU A 46 8.66 10.43 -6.59
C GLU A 46 7.23 10.29 -7.14
N ILE A 47 7.11 9.89 -8.41
CA ILE A 47 5.82 9.65 -9.06
C ILE A 47 5.05 8.52 -8.36
N ALA A 48 5.73 7.45 -7.94
CA ALA A 48 5.11 6.33 -7.24
C ALA A 48 4.56 6.71 -5.86
N ILE A 49 5.26 7.57 -5.11
CA ILE A 49 4.79 8.08 -3.82
C ILE A 49 3.53 8.92 -4.00
N VAL A 50 3.53 9.83 -4.98
CA VAL A 50 2.34 10.65 -5.30
C VAL A 50 1.18 9.76 -5.75
N ALA A 51 1.43 8.76 -6.59
CA ALA A 51 0.41 7.83 -7.07
C ALA A 51 -0.20 6.96 -5.95
N CYS A 52 0.57 6.66 -4.90
CA CYS A 52 0.12 5.89 -3.74
C CYS A 52 -0.88 6.66 -2.86
N ASP A 53 -0.80 7.99 -2.84
CA ASP A 53 -1.66 8.86 -2.01
C ASP A 53 -3.00 9.22 -2.68
N ILE A 54 -3.04 9.22 -4.02
CA ILE A 54 -4.26 9.53 -4.80
C ILE A 54 -5.48 8.66 -4.39
N PRO A 55 -5.37 7.32 -4.25
CA PRO A 55 -6.48 6.49 -3.84
C PRO A 55 -6.99 6.80 -2.42
N GLU A 56 -6.11 7.21 -1.51
CA GLU A 56 -6.48 7.55 -0.13
C GLU A 56 -7.33 8.84 -0.09
N VAL A 57 -6.89 9.87 -0.82
CA VAL A 57 -7.63 11.12 -0.95
C VAL A 57 -8.96 10.92 -1.66
N THR A 58 -8.96 10.13 -2.73
CA THR A 58 -10.16 9.87 -3.51
C THR A 58 -11.17 9.03 -2.71
N GLY A 59 -10.72 7.99 -2.01
CA GLY A 59 -11.60 7.11 -1.21
C GLY A 59 -12.30 7.85 -0.07
N THR A 60 -11.56 8.70 0.65
CA THR A 60 -12.13 9.53 1.73
C THR A 60 -13.11 10.58 1.19
N ALA A 61 -12.79 11.20 0.05
CA ALA A 61 -13.68 12.18 -0.58
C ALA A 61 -15.02 11.55 -1.03
N PHE A 62 -14.99 10.36 -1.63
CA PHE A 62 -16.20 9.63 -2.01
C PHE A 62 -17.01 9.16 -0.80
N ALA A 63 -16.36 8.66 0.25
CA ALA A 63 -17.04 8.23 1.47
C ALA A 63 -17.80 9.40 2.13
N LEU A 64 -17.17 10.57 2.24
CA LEU A 64 -17.79 11.78 2.77
C LEU A 64 -18.90 12.31 1.87
N ASN A 65 -18.72 12.25 0.55
CA ASN A 65 -19.74 12.67 -0.41
C ASN A 65 -21.02 11.84 -0.27
N ILE A 66 -20.91 10.51 -0.11
CA ILE A 66 -22.07 9.63 0.05
C ILE A 66 -22.73 9.84 1.43
N LEU A 67 -21.94 10.04 2.49
CA LEU A 67 -22.46 10.15 3.86
C LEU A 67 -23.15 11.49 4.13
N PHE A 68 -22.59 12.59 3.64
CA PHE A 68 -23.07 13.94 3.96
C PHE A 68 -23.63 14.72 2.76
N ASN A 69 -23.58 14.16 1.55
CA ASN A 69 -24.00 14.82 0.31
C ASN A 69 -23.28 16.17 0.04
N ILE A 70 -22.05 16.29 0.52
CA ILE A 70 -21.24 17.52 0.43
C ILE A 70 -20.49 17.55 -0.92
N PRO A 71 -20.30 18.72 -1.56
CA PRO A 71 -19.51 18.85 -2.78
C PRO A 71 -18.05 18.40 -2.59
N VAL A 72 -17.53 17.70 -3.59
CA VAL A 72 -16.21 17.03 -3.57
C VAL A 72 -15.05 17.98 -3.22
N TRP A 73 -15.14 19.25 -3.62
CA TRP A 73 -14.15 20.28 -3.32
C TRP A 73 -13.92 20.49 -1.81
N ILE A 74 -14.99 20.50 -1.01
CA ILE A 74 -14.87 20.60 0.45
C ILE A 74 -14.25 19.32 1.02
N CYS A 75 -14.63 18.16 0.47
CA CYS A 75 -14.13 16.87 0.97
C CYS A 75 -12.61 16.75 0.79
N VAL A 76 -12.08 17.16 -0.37
CA VAL A 76 -10.62 17.14 -0.63
C VAL A 76 -9.88 18.05 0.36
N LEU A 77 -10.41 19.23 0.66
CA LEU A 77 -9.83 20.14 1.65
C LEU A 77 -9.83 19.52 3.06
N LEU A 78 -10.92 18.85 3.43
CA LEU A 78 -11.05 18.18 4.72
C LEU A 78 -10.09 17.00 4.86
N THR A 79 -9.87 16.23 3.79
CA THR A 79 -8.89 15.14 3.78
C THR A 79 -7.47 15.67 3.97
N GLY A 80 -7.08 16.75 3.29
CA GLY A 80 -5.78 17.38 3.50
C GLY A 80 -5.58 17.88 4.94
N LEU A 81 -6.65 18.38 5.57
CA LEU A 81 -6.63 18.77 6.97
C LEU A 81 -6.47 17.55 7.90
N SER A 82 -7.13 16.43 7.57
CA SER A 82 -6.99 15.16 8.30
C SER A 82 -5.57 14.60 8.25
N THR A 83 -4.90 14.63 7.09
CA THR A 83 -3.51 14.16 6.97
C THR A 83 -2.54 15.06 7.73
N MET A 84 -2.73 16.37 7.71
CA MET A 84 -1.96 17.32 8.54
C MET A 84 -2.11 17.04 10.04
N ILE A 85 -3.34 16.77 10.50
CA ILE A 85 -3.61 16.40 11.89
C ILE A 85 -2.94 15.08 12.26
N LEU A 86 -2.98 14.09 11.36
CA LEU A 86 -2.33 12.81 11.58
C LEU A 86 -0.81 12.99 11.71
N LEU A 87 -0.20 13.81 10.84
CA LEU A 87 1.22 14.15 10.89
C LEU A 87 1.60 14.89 12.18
N ALA A 88 0.76 15.82 12.65
CA ALA A 88 0.97 16.51 13.93
C ALA A 88 0.88 15.54 15.11
N LEU A 89 -0.06 14.58 15.08
CA LEU A 89 -0.21 13.55 16.11
C LEU A 89 0.92 12.51 16.09
N GLN A 90 1.65 12.34 14.98
CA GLN A 90 2.81 11.43 14.93
C GLN A 90 3.91 11.81 15.92
N GLN A 91 3.98 13.07 16.35
CA GLN A 91 4.94 13.53 17.36
C GLN A 91 4.65 13.02 18.78
N TYR A 92 3.45 12.48 19.03
CA TYR A 92 3.03 11.99 20.34
C TYR A 92 3.21 10.48 20.52
N ARG A 93 3.57 10.07 21.75
CA ARG A 93 3.85 8.67 22.13
C ARG A 93 2.63 7.72 22.05
N VAL A 94 1.41 8.26 21.90
CA VAL A 94 0.14 7.50 21.79
C VAL A 94 -0.10 6.85 20.42
N ARG A 95 0.82 7.02 19.47
CA ARG A 95 0.74 6.54 18.07
C ARG A 95 0.22 5.11 17.89
N LYS A 96 0.70 4.17 18.71
CA LYS A 96 0.47 2.73 18.49
C LYS A 96 -0.98 2.34 18.76
N PHE A 97 -1.59 2.97 19.77
CA PHE A 97 -2.97 2.70 20.14
C PHE A 97 -3.95 3.29 19.12
N LEU A 98 -3.67 4.50 18.62
CA LEU A 98 -4.53 5.15 17.64
C LEU A 98 -4.59 4.37 16.32
N ILE A 99 -3.44 3.94 15.80
CA ILE A 99 -3.38 3.16 14.55
C ILE A 99 -4.07 1.80 14.74
N ALA A 100 -3.80 1.12 15.85
CA ALA A 100 -4.43 -0.17 16.13
C ALA A 100 -5.97 -0.04 16.25
N PHE A 101 -6.45 1.04 16.87
CA PHE A 101 -7.87 1.33 16.96
C PHE A 101 -8.50 1.57 15.58
N LEU A 102 -7.86 2.37 14.72
CA LEU A 102 -8.36 2.65 13.38
C LEU A 102 -8.45 1.37 12.52
N VAL A 103 -7.42 0.52 12.57
CA VAL A 103 -7.41 -0.78 11.88
C VAL A 103 -8.52 -1.69 12.42
N PHE A 104 -8.73 -1.70 13.73
CA PHE A 104 -9.80 -2.48 14.36
C PHE A 104 -11.19 -2.01 13.90
N THR A 105 -11.41 -0.70 13.79
CA THR A 105 -12.67 -0.15 13.27
C THR A 105 -12.95 -0.60 11.83
N ILE A 106 -11.93 -0.57 10.96
CA ILE A 106 -12.07 -1.04 9.56
C ILE A 106 -12.43 -2.53 9.53
N ALA A 107 -11.71 -3.35 10.33
CA ALA A 107 -11.98 -4.79 10.42
C ALA A 107 -13.39 -5.10 10.94
N ALA A 108 -13.85 -4.35 11.95
CA ALA A 108 -15.19 -4.49 12.50
C ALA A 108 -16.28 -4.13 11.47
N CYS A 109 -16.07 -3.07 10.69
CA CYS A 109 -17.00 -2.67 9.61
C CYS A 109 -17.12 -3.79 8.57
N PHE A 110 -15.98 -4.31 8.08
CA PHE A 110 -15.97 -5.43 7.14
C PHE A 110 -16.67 -6.68 7.69
N MET A 111 -16.50 -6.98 8.97
CA MET A 111 -17.14 -8.13 9.60
C MET A 111 -18.65 -7.96 9.71
N ALA A 112 -19.13 -6.74 9.97
CA ALA A 112 -20.55 -6.41 9.95
C ALA A 112 -21.15 -6.53 8.53
N ASP A 113 -20.45 -6.02 7.52
CA ASP A 113 -20.87 -6.13 6.10
C ASP A 113 -20.97 -7.59 5.65
N LEU A 114 -20.00 -8.43 6.00
CA LEU A 114 -20.02 -9.87 5.71
C LEU A 114 -21.19 -10.58 6.41
N GLY A 115 -21.51 -10.19 7.65
CA GLY A 115 -22.65 -10.71 8.38
C GLY A 115 -23.99 -10.35 7.72
N TYR A 116 -24.11 -9.14 7.19
CA TYR A 116 -25.32 -8.69 6.48
C TYR A 116 -25.47 -9.34 5.10
N ALA A 117 -24.37 -9.51 4.37
CA ALA A 117 -24.37 -10.09 3.02
C ALA A 117 -24.75 -11.60 2.99
N LYS A 118 -24.74 -12.30 4.14
CA LYS A 118 -25.02 -13.74 4.28
C LYS A 118 -24.41 -14.60 3.15
N PRO A 119 -23.10 -14.49 2.86
CA PRO A 119 -22.50 -15.25 1.78
C PRO A 119 -22.54 -16.74 2.11
N ASN A 120 -22.84 -17.57 1.12
CA ASN A 120 -22.84 -19.02 1.28
C ASN A 120 -21.38 -19.48 1.49
N ALA A 121 -21.02 -19.80 2.73
CA ALA A 121 -19.62 -20.10 3.10
C ALA A 121 -18.99 -21.21 2.25
N LYS A 122 -19.81 -22.15 1.76
CA LYS A 122 -19.37 -23.22 0.85
C LYS A 122 -18.93 -22.72 -0.53
N GLU A 123 -19.55 -21.67 -1.05
CA GLU A 123 -19.19 -21.07 -2.34
C GLU A 123 -17.94 -20.19 -2.21
N VAL A 124 -17.81 -19.46 -1.08
CA VAL A 124 -16.60 -18.69 -0.76
C VAL A 124 -15.39 -19.62 -0.65
N LEU A 125 -15.52 -20.76 0.04
CA LEU A 125 -14.45 -21.77 0.16
C LEU A 125 -14.07 -22.39 -1.20
N LYS A 126 -15.07 -22.64 -2.07
CA LYS A 126 -14.80 -23.12 -3.44
C LYS A 126 -14.07 -22.08 -4.28
N GLY A 127 -14.48 -20.81 -4.22
CA GLY A 127 -13.79 -19.71 -4.91
C GLY A 127 -12.39 -19.42 -4.38
N LEU A 128 -12.11 -19.75 -3.11
CA LEU A 128 -10.78 -19.62 -2.53
C LEU A 128 -9.79 -20.67 -3.09
N PHE A 129 -10.28 -21.87 -3.39
CA PHE A 129 -9.49 -23.02 -3.86
C PHE A 129 -9.42 -23.16 -5.38
N ILE A 130 -10.49 -22.79 -6.08
CA ILE A 130 -10.61 -22.95 -7.54
C ILE A 130 -10.78 -21.54 -8.13
N LEU A 131 -9.66 -20.93 -8.50
CA LEU A 131 -9.64 -19.77 -9.40
C LEU A 131 -10.00 -20.29 -10.80
N GLU A 132 -11.28 -20.33 -11.14
CA GLU A 132 -11.69 -20.58 -12.52
C GLU A 132 -11.24 -19.39 -13.38
N LEU A 133 -10.15 -19.58 -14.12
CA LEU A 133 -9.63 -18.63 -15.12
C LEU A 133 -10.50 -18.63 -16.39
N LYS A 134 -11.82 -18.68 -16.23
CA LYS A 134 -12.78 -18.79 -17.33
C LYS A 134 -13.45 -17.44 -17.54
N GLY A 135 -12.71 -16.50 -18.12
CA GLY A 135 -13.22 -15.19 -18.50
C GLY A 135 -12.09 -14.21 -18.84
N SER A 136 -12.27 -13.44 -19.91
CA SER A 136 -11.29 -12.44 -20.39
C SER A 136 -10.99 -11.32 -19.36
N GLY A 137 -11.89 -11.07 -18.40
CA GLY A 137 -11.71 -10.09 -17.33
C GLY A 137 -10.97 -10.60 -16.08
N VAL A 138 -10.81 -11.91 -15.91
CA VAL A 138 -10.21 -12.50 -14.70
C VAL A 138 -8.71 -12.20 -14.62
N ILE A 139 -8.03 -12.14 -15.76
CA ILE A 139 -6.60 -11.84 -15.84
C ILE A 139 -6.33 -10.41 -15.35
N GLY A 140 -7.19 -9.45 -15.70
CA GLY A 140 -7.09 -8.07 -15.22
C GLY A 140 -7.23 -7.96 -13.69
N LEU A 141 -8.19 -8.69 -13.10
CA LEU A 141 -8.36 -8.75 -11.65
C LEU A 141 -7.13 -9.34 -10.95
N VAL A 142 -6.57 -10.42 -11.49
CA VAL A 142 -5.35 -11.04 -10.94
C VAL A 142 -4.16 -10.07 -10.99
N ILE A 143 -3.99 -9.34 -12.10
CA ILE A 143 -2.92 -8.34 -12.23
C ILE A 143 -3.12 -7.18 -11.23
N SER A 144 -4.36 -6.70 -11.05
CA SER A 144 -4.65 -5.65 -10.08
C SER A 144 -4.41 -6.09 -8.63
N LEU A 145 -4.74 -7.34 -8.30
CA LEU A 145 -4.50 -7.92 -6.98
C LEU A 145 -2.99 -8.08 -6.72
N LEU A 146 -2.22 -8.49 -7.73
CA LEU A 146 -0.76 -8.52 -7.68
C LEU A 146 -0.19 -7.13 -7.41
N GLY A 147 -0.67 -6.10 -8.10
CA GLY A 147 -0.25 -4.71 -7.89
C GLY A 147 -0.48 -4.22 -6.46
N ALA A 148 -1.63 -4.54 -5.86
CA ALA A 148 -1.95 -4.18 -4.47
C ALA A 148 -0.99 -4.84 -3.45
N VAL A 149 -0.57 -6.09 -3.68
CA VAL A 149 0.34 -6.81 -2.77
C VAL A 149 1.78 -6.29 -2.86
N VAL A 150 2.18 -5.68 -3.98
CA VAL A 150 3.52 -5.12 -4.18
C VAL A 150 3.68 -3.74 -3.54
N MET A 151 2.56 -3.07 -3.22
CA MET A 151 2.52 -1.71 -2.65
C MET A 151 3.38 -1.51 -1.37
N PRO A 152 3.42 -2.45 -0.38
CA PRO A 152 4.27 -2.30 0.81
C PRO A 152 5.78 -2.42 0.52
N TRP A 153 6.15 -3.23 -0.48
CA TRP A 153 7.54 -3.55 -0.80
C TRP A 153 8.23 -2.39 -1.51
N VAL A 154 7.52 -1.80 -2.46
CA VAL A 154 7.86 -0.54 -3.13
C VAL A 154 8.16 0.52 -2.08
N HIS A 155 7.23 0.81 -1.18
CA HIS A 155 7.40 1.89 -0.21
C HIS A 155 8.64 1.69 0.69
N HIS A 156 8.90 0.47 1.18
CA HIS A 156 10.05 0.19 2.04
C HIS A 156 11.40 0.33 1.32
N VAL A 157 11.49 -0.15 0.07
CA VAL A 157 12.70 -0.01 -0.76
C VAL A 157 12.93 1.46 -1.15
N PHE A 158 11.88 2.19 -1.53
CA PHE A 158 11.99 3.59 -1.93
C PHE A 158 12.34 4.52 -0.76
N PHE A 159 11.75 4.32 0.42
CA PHE A 159 12.07 5.11 1.61
C PHE A 159 13.56 5.00 2.00
N SER A 160 14.11 3.78 1.89
CA SER A 160 15.53 3.53 2.10
C SER A 160 16.42 4.25 1.07
N HIS A 161 15.98 4.34 -0.19
CA HIS A 161 16.74 4.95 -1.28
C HIS A 161 16.68 6.49 -1.28
N LEU A 162 15.56 7.08 -0.86
CA LEU A 162 15.34 8.53 -0.81
C LEU A 162 16.20 9.22 0.27
N ILE A 163 16.32 8.61 1.46
CA ILE A 163 17.22 9.09 2.52
C ILE A 163 18.69 9.14 2.05
N TYR A 164 19.14 8.14 1.29
CA TYR A 164 20.51 8.07 0.80
C TYR A 164 20.81 9.06 -0.35
N ILE A 165 19.83 9.37 -1.21
CA ILE A 165 19.99 10.41 -2.25
C ILE A 165 19.96 11.81 -1.60
N PHE A 166 19.03 12.05 -0.66
CA PHE A 166 18.91 13.32 0.04
C PHE A 166 20.19 13.65 0.84
N PHE A 167 20.82 12.65 1.46
CA PHE A 167 22.10 12.82 2.18
C PHE A 167 23.29 13.00 1.22
N SER A 168 23.25 12.40 0.01
CA SER A 168 24.30 12.54 -1.02
C SER A 168 24.26 13.88 -1.78
N PHE A 169 23.16 14.62 -1.73
CA PHE A 169 23.03 15.97 -2.33
C PHE A 169 23.31 17.09 -1.30
N LYS A 170 23.36 16.74 0.00
CA LYS A 170 23.63 17.65 1.12
C LYS A 170 25.09 17.60 1.60
N MET A 171 25.94 16.77 1.00
CA MET A 171 27.41 16.73 1.18
C MET A 171 28.13 17.05 -0.12
#